data_AF-A0A257Q0D1-F1
#
_entry.id   AF-A0A257Q0D1-F1
#
_cell.length_a   1.000
_cell.length_b   1.000
_cell.length_c   1.000
_cell.angle_alpha   90.00
_cell.angle_beta   90.00
_cell.angle_gamma   90.00
#
_symmetry.space_group_name_H-M   'P 1'
#
loop_
_entity.id
_entity.type
_entity.pdbx_description
1 polymer ?
#
loop_
_entity_poly.entity_id
_entity_poly.type
_entity_poly.pdbx_seq_one_letter_code
_entity_poly.pdbx_strand_id
1 'polypeptide(L)'
;MPPGLLSLQPEWLNFFTNKATVQFCHRALATLTALTVFTTCVLGLRAELTPGLRDNFLILAGLVALQYLLGMATLVLAANELGFVHELNAVLLLAAAICARSGLRGSSRARMLTRTLAVGAE
;
A
#
# COMPACT_ATOMS: atom_id res chain seq x y z
N MET A 1 10.17 -7.40 -21.81
CA MET A 1 11.08 -6.30 -21.43
C MET A 1 11.03 -5.25 -22.51
N PRO A 2 10.82 -3.95 -22.20
CA PRO A 2 10.91 -2.87 -23.19
C PRO A 2 12.32 -2.83 -23.83
N PRO A 3 12.44 -2.57 -25.14
CA PRO A 3 13.75 -2.33 -25.74
C PRO A 3 14.35 -1.01 -25.21
N GLY A 4 15.67 -0.97 -25.03
CA GLY A 4 16.38 0.27 -24.66
C GLY A 4 16.31 0.68 -23.18
N LEU A 5 16.13 -0.26 -22.24
CA LEU A 5 16.07 0.03 -20.79
C LEU A 5 17.33 0.70 -20.22
N LEU A 6 18.50 0.46 -20.81
CA LEU A 6 19.80 1.00 -20.40
C LEU A 6 20.44 1.85 -21.51
N SER A 7 19.61 2.54 -22.31
CA SER A 7 20.08 3.29 -23.48
C SER A 7 20.82 4.58 -23.13
N LEU A 8 20.53 5.18 -21.97
CA LEU A 8 21.23 6.39 -21.50
C LEU A 8 22.54 6.04 -20.79
N GLN A 9 23.56 6.88 -21.01
CA GLN A 9 24.83 6.86 -20.28
C GLN A 9 24.93 8.15 -19.44
N PRO A 10 25.26 8.08 -18.15
CA PRO A 10 25.51 6.87 -17.34
C PRO A 10 24.23 6.07 -17.06
N GLU A 11 24.36 4.75 -16.86
CA GLU A 11 23.23 3.81 -16.80
C GLU A 11 22.19 4.14 -15.72
N TRP A 12 22.62 4.70 -14.58
CA TRP A 12 21.73 5.07 -13.46
C TRP A 12 20.70 6.14 -13.86
N LEU A 13 20.98 6.95 -14.88
CA LEU A 13 20.06 7.97 -15.38
C LEU A 13 18.79 7.35 -15.99
N ASN A 14 18.87 6.11 -16.48
CA ASN A 14 17.70 5.43 -17.06
C ASN A 14 16.58 5.25 -16.03
N PHE A 15 16.91 5.02 -14.75
CA PHE A 15 15.90 4.83 -13.70
C PHE A 15 15.06 6.08 -13.42
N PHE A 16 15.49 7.25 -13.89
CA PHE A 16 14.82 8.55 -13.64
C PHE A 16 14.36 9.24 -14.93
N THR A 17 15.15 9.13 -16.00
CA THR A 17 14.95 9.88 -17.24
C THR A 17 14.39 9.03 -18.36
N ASN A 18 14.70 7.72 -18.40
CA ASN A 18 14.19 6.84 -19.44
C ASN A 18 12.76 6.40 -19.09
N LYS A 19 11.78 6.95 -19.83
CA LYS A 19 10.35 6.69 -19.60
C LYS A 19 10.01 5.20 -19.56
N ALA A 20 10.63 4.39 -20.42
CA ALA A 20 10.36 2.94 -20.46
C ALA A 20 10.87 2.24 -19.20
N THR A 21 12.06 2.61 -18.73
CA THR A 21 12.66 2.08 -17.50
C THR A 21 11.90 2.53 -16.27
N VAL A 22 11.53 3.82 -16.19
CA VAL A 22 10.71 4.38 -15.11
C VAL A 22 9.37 3.64 -15.02
N GLN A 23 8.66 3.47 -16.14
CA GLN A 23 7.38 2.75 -16.15
C GLN A 23 7.53 1.28 -15.79
N PHE A 24 8.59 0.61 -16.25
CA PHE A 24 8.87 -0.78 -15.88
C PHE A 24 9.12 -0.93 -14.38
N CYS A 25 10.02 -0.12 -13.82
CA CYS A 25 10.31 -0.11 -12.39
C CYS A 25 9.07 0.24 -11.56
N HIS A 26 8.29 1.23 -12.00
CA HIS A 26 7.05 1.60 -11.33
C HIS A 26 6.05 0.43 -11.30
N ARG A 27 5.85 -0.29 -12.43
CA ARG A 27 4.97 -1.48 -12.48
C ARG A 27 5.44 -2.60 -11.55
N ALA A 28 6.75 -2.84 -11.49
CA ALA A 28 7.33 -3.84 -10.60
C ALA A 28 7.10 -3.47 -9.13
N LEU A 29 7.40 -2.23 -8.74
CA LEU A 29 7.19 -1.72 -7.39
C LEU A 29 5.70 -1.68 -7.01
N ALA A 30 4.82 -1.29 -7.93
CA ALA A 30 3.37 -1.28 -7.72
C ALA A 30 2.85 -2.70 -7.45
N THR A 31 3.29 -3.69 -8.22
CA THR A 31 2.89 -5.10 -8.02
C THR A 31 3.39 -5.62 -6.68
N LEU A 32 4.65 -5.37 -6.33
CA LEU A 32 5.22 -5.76 -5.03
C LEU A 32 4.47 -5.10 -3.86
N THR A 33 4.15 -3.82 -3.99
CA THR A 33 3.40 -3.07 -2.98
C THR A 33 1.99 -3.62 -2.83
N ALA A 34 1.29 -3.86 -3.93
CA ALA A 34 -0.06 -4.42 -3.91
C ALA A 34 -0.08 -5.79 -3.22
N LEU A 35 0.86 -6.69 -3.54
CA LEU A 35 0.98 -7.99 -2.88
C LEU A 35 1.30 -7.86 -1.38
N THR A 36 2.20 -6.95 -1.01
CA THR A 36 2.59 -6.74 0.40
C THR A 36 1.44 -6.20 1.22
N VAL A 37 0.72 -5.19 0.72
CA VAL A 37 -0.43 -4.60 1.41
C VAL A 37 -1.58 -5.60 1.47
N PHE A 38 -1.86 -6.32 0.38
CA PHE A 38 -2.93 -7.30 0.36
C PHE A 38 -2.68 -8.46 1.32
N THR A 39 -1.46 -9.01 1.35
CA THR A 39 -1.08 -10.03 2.34
C THR A 39 -1.17 -9.50 3.77
N THR A 40 -0.72 -8.27 4.02
CA THR A 40 -0.88 -7.59 5.31
C THR A 40 -2.35 -7.47 5.72
N CYS A 41 -3.23 -7.12 4.78
CA CYS A 41 -4.68 -7.04 5.03
C CYS A 41 -5.28 -8.41 5.35
N VAL A 42 -4.95 -9.45 4.58
CA VAL A 42 -5.44 -10.81 4.82
C VAL A 42 -4.99 -11.32 6.19
N LEU A 43 -3.72 -11.11 6.55
CA LEU A 43 -3.19 -11.52 7.86
C LEU A 43 -3.82 -10.70 9.00
N GLY A 44 -3.97 -9.39 8.83
CA GLY A 44 -4.60 -8.52 9.82
C GLY A 44 -6.07 -8.88 10.07
N LEU A 45 -6.85 -9.08 9.01
CA LEU A 45 -8.28 -9.42 9.11
C LEU A 45 -8.53 -10.83 9.69
N ARG A 46 -7.53 -11.71 9.65
CA ARG A 46 -7.56 -13.02 10.32
C ARG A 46 -7.18 -12.96 11.79
N ALA A 47 -6.60 -11.86 12.26
CA ALA A 47 -6.25 -11.66 13.66
C ALA A 47 -7.42 -11.11 14.48
N GLU A 48 -7.34 -11.25 15.81
CA GLU A 48 -8.29 -10.63 16.74
C GLU A 48 -8.07 -9.12 16.84
N LEU A 49 -8.78 -8.40 15.96
CA LEU A 49 -8.82 -6.93 15.91
C LEU A 49 -10.08 -6.39 16.56
N THR A 50 -9.98 -5.20 17.16
CA THR A 50 -11.16 -4.44 17.56
C THR A 50 -11.96 -3.99 16.33
N PRO A 51 -13.29 -3.77 16.43
CA PRO A 51 -14.13 -3.42 15.28
C PRO A 51 -13.58 -2.23 14.46
N GLY A 52 -13.22 -1.13 15.12
CA GLY A 52 -12.66 0.03 14.41
C GLY A 52 -11.30 -0.21 13.75
N LEU A 53 -10.48 -1.12 14.29
CA LEU A 53 -9.21 -1.50 13.65
C LEU A 53 -9.47 -2.40 12.44
N ARG A 54 -10.46 -3.28 12.51
CA ARG A 54 -10.88 -4.11 11.37
C ARG A 54 -11.35 -3.25 10.21
N ASP A 55 -12.10 -2.18 10.47
CA ASP A 55 -12.55 -1.24 9.45
C ASP A 55 -11.37 -0.54 8.74
N ASN A 56 -10.34 -0.12 9.50
CA ASN A 56 -9.13 0.45 8.90
C ASN A 56 -8.43 -0.53 7.93
N PHE A 57 -8.41 -1.83 8.27
CA PHE A 57 -7.84 -2.87 7.40
C PHE A 57 -8.69 -3.15 6.15
N LEU A 58 -10.03 -3.06 6.26
CA LEU A 58 -10.94 -3.15 5.12
C LEU A 58 -10.80 -1.95 4.18
N ILE A 59 -10.71 -0.73 4.72
CA ILE A 59 -10.45 0.49 3.95
C ILE A 59 -9.10 0.37 3.22
N LEU A 60 -8.06 -0.08 3.92
CA LEU A 60 -6.73 -0.30 3.33
C LEU A 60 -6.79 -1.31 2.17
N ALA A 61 -7.53 -2.42 2.33
CA ALA A 61 -7.72 -3.42 1.30
C ALA A 61 -8.47 -2.88 0.07
N GLY A 62 -9.52 -2.08 0.29
CA GLY A 62 -10.27 -1.42 -0.77
C GLY A 62 -9.41 -0.42 -1.55
N LEU A 63 -8.66 0.43 -0.85
CA LEU A 63 -7.81 1.45 -1.48
C LEU A 63 -6.67 0.86 -2.28
N VAL A 64 -6.05 -0.26 -1.85
CA VAL A 64 -4.98 -0.89 -2.64
C VAL A 64 -5.52 -1.55 -3.90
N ALA A 65 -6.70 -2.17 -3.83
CA ALA A 65 -7.36 -2.73 -5.00
C ALA A 65 -7.71 -1.61 -6.01
N LEU A 66 -8.29 -0.52 -5.52
CA LEU A 66 -8.59 0.65 -6.35
C LEU A 66 -7.32 1.28 -6.95
N GLN A 67 -6.24 1.40 -6.16
CA GLN A 67 -4.96 1.94 -6.64
C GLN A 67 -4.42 1.14 -7.82
N TYR A 68 -4.41 -0.19 -7.68
CA TYR A 68 -3.88 -1.08 -8.71
C TYR A 68 -4.74 -1.04 -9.98
N LEU A 69 -6.06 -1.06 -9.84
CA LEU A 69 -6.99 -0.96 -10.97
C LEU A 69 -6.86 0.38 -11.70
N LEU A 70 -6.78 1.50 -10.98
CA LEU A 70 -6.57 2.82 -11.57
C LEU A 70 -5.23 2.88 -12.33
N GLY A 71 -4.16 2.30 -11.76
CA GLY A 71 -2.84 2.27 -12.40
C GLY A 71 -2.81 1.43 -13.68
N MET A 72 -3.61 0.38 -13.75
CA MET A 72 -3.79 -0.40 -14.99
C MET A 72 -4.70 0.33 -15.99
N ALA A 73 -5.76 0.99 -15.51
CA ALA A 73 -6.71 1.72 -16.35
C ALA A 73 -6.04 2.90 -17.09
N THR A 74 -5.14 3.64 -16.44
CA THR A 74 -4.39 4.73 -17.10
C THR A 74 -3.54 4.21 -18.27
N LEU A 75 -2.98 3.00 -18.15
CA LEU A 75 -2.19 2.36 -19.20
C LEU A 75 -3.05 1.86 -20.37
N VAL A 76 -4.18 1.23 -20.06
CA VAL A 76 -5.06 0.61 -21.09
C VAL A 76 -5.85 1.68 -21.84
N LEU A 77 -6.34 2.70 -21.14
CA LEU A 77 -7.21 3.72 -21.72
C LEU A 77 -6.45 4.95 -22.23
N ALA A 78 -5.13 5.03 -21.98
CA ALA A 78 -4.31 6.21 -22.27
C ALA A 78 -4.91 7.52 -21.74
N ALA A 79 -5.69 7.43 -20.66
CA ALA A 79 -6.45 8.55 -20.10
C ALA A 79 -5.64 9.21 -18.99
N ASN A 80 -4.97 10.31 -19.32
CA ASN A 80 -4.15 11.07 -18.37
C ASN A 80 -4.97 11.62 -17.19
N GLU A 81 -6.26 11.91 -17.39
CA GLU A 81 -7.15 12.40 -16.33
C GLU A 81 -7.34 11.40 -15.18
N LEU A 82 -7.28 10.09 -15.48
CA LEU A 82 -7.29 9.04 -14.45
C LEU A 82 -5.99 9.03 -13.63
N GLY A 83 -4.92 9.66 -14.14
CA GLY A 83 -3.66 9.82 -13.42
C GLY A 83 -3.82 10.64 -12.15
N PHE A 84 -4.55 11.76 -12.20
CA PHE A 84 -4.80 12.59 -11.01
C PHE A 84 -5.60 11.84 -9.94
N VAL A 85 -6.59 11.04 -10.36
CA VAL A 85 -7.36 10.19 -9.44
C VAL A 85 -6.48 9.10 -8.84
N HIS A 86 -5.59 8.50 -9.63
CA HIS A 86 -4.62 7.52 -9.17
C HIS A 86 -3.64 8.13 -8.15
N GLU A 87 -3.14 9.33 -8.39
CA GLU A 87 -2.26 10.06 -7.46
C GLU A 87 -2.98 10.40 -6.16
N LEU A 88 -4.22 10.90 -6.22
CA LEU A 88 -5.04 11.17 -5.05
C LEU A 88 -5.28 9.90 -4.22
N ASN A 89 -5.63 8.79 -4.89
CA ASN A 89 -5.85 7.52 -4.20
C ASN A 89 -4.57 6.98 -3.56
N ALA A 90 -3.39 7.29 -4.11
CA ALA A 90 -2.11 6.90 -3.50
C ALA A 90 -1.91 7.57 -2.14
N VAL A 91 -2.28 8.86 -2.03
CA VAL A 91 -2.22 9.61 -0.77
C VAL A 91 -3.21 9.03 0.25
N LEU A 92 -4.44 8.71 -0.18
CA LEU A 92 -5.43 8.07 0.69
C LEU A 92 -4.98 6.69 1.15
N LEU A 93 -4.39 5.90 0.26
CA LEU A 93 -3.82 4.59 0.57
C LEU A 93 -2.73 4.69 1.64
N LEU A 94 -1.83 5.67 1.51
CA LEU A 94 -0.79 5.94 2.50
C LEU A 94 -1.38 6.34 3.85
N ALA A 95 -2.38 7.23 3.86
CA ALA A 95 -3.06 7.64 5.09
C ALA A 95 -3.74 6.44 5.78
N ALA A 96 -4.45 5.59 5.03
CA ALA A 96 -5.07 4.39 5.56
C ALA A 96 -4.04 3.40 6.15
N ALA A 97 -2.88 3.25 5.51
CA ALA A 97 -1.80 2.41 6.03
C ALA A 97 -1.25 2.94 7.37
N ILE A 98 -1.09 4.26 7.50
CA ILE A 98 -0.68 4.91 8.75
C ILE A 98 -1.75 4.69 9.84
N CYS A 99 -3.04 4.86 9.51
CA CYS A 99 -4.15 4.64 10.45
C CYS A 99 -4.26 3.18 10.92
N ALA A 100 -4.10 2.21 10.01
CA ALA A 100 -4.08 0.79 10.37
C ALA A 100 -2.90 0.47 11.31
N ARG A 101 -1.71 1.02 11.02
CA ARG A 101 -0.52 0.84 11.86
C ARG A 101 -0.65 1.51 13.23
N SER A 102 -1.20 2.72 13.29
CA SER A 102 -1.38 3.45 14.55
C SER A 102 -2.40 2.76 15.45
N GLY A 103 -3.48 2.23 14.88
CA GLY A 103 -4.49 1.45 15.61
C GLY A 103 -3.92 0.16 16.21
N LEU A 104 -3.00 -0.53 15.52
CA LEU A 104 -2.29 -1.69 16.07
C LEU A 104 -1.46 -1.32 17.31
N ARG A 105 -0.74 -0.19 17.28
CA ARG A 105 0.05 0.29 18.43
C ARG A 105 -0.83 0.59 19.65
N GLY A 106 -1.99 1.21 19.43
CA GLY A 106 -2.98 1.46 20.48
C GLY A 106 -3.54 0.16 21.08
N SER A 107 -3.87 -0.81 20.23
CA SER A 107 -4.37 -2.11 20.66
C SER A 107 -3.36 -2.91 21.51
N SER A 108 -2.09 -2.93 21.13
CA SER A 108 -1.04 -3.62 21.90
C SER A 108 -0.84 -3.02 23.30
N ARG A 109 -0.90 -1.68 23.40
CA ARG A 109 -0.76 -0.99 24.69
C ARG A 109 -1.96 -1.25 25.60
N ALA A 110 -3.17 -1.22 25.06
CA ALA A 110 -4.39 -1.56 25.80
C ALA A 110 -4.35 -3.01 26.32
N ARG A 111 -4.02 -3.98 25.45
CA ARG A 111 -3.90 -5.39 25.84
C ARG A 111 -2.88 -5.63 26.96
N MET A 112 -1.73 -4.96 26.89
CA MET A 112 -0.69 -5.07 27.91
C MET A 112 -1.18 -4.56 29.28
N LEU A 113 -1.87 -3.42 29.32
CA LEU A 113 -2.41 -2.87 30.56
C LEU A 113 -3.48 -3.78 31.18
N THR A 114 -4.41 -4.32 30.37
CA THR A 114 -5.42 -5.26 30.85
C THR A 114 -4.78 -6.53 31.44
N ARG A 115 -3.72 -7.06 30.82
CA ARG A 115 -3.00 -8.23 31.31
C ARG A 115 -2.30 -7.97 32.66
N THR A 116 -1.68 -6.81 32.84
CA THR A 116 -1.02 -6.46 34.11
C THR A 116 -2.03 -6.33 35.25
N LEU A 117 -3.19 -5.73 34.98
CA LEU A 117 -4.26 -5.63 35.98
C LEU A 117 -4.83 -7.00 36.38
N ALA A 118 -4.93 -7.94 35.42
CA ALA A 118 -5.39 -9.29 35.70
C ALA A 118 -4.39 -10.10 36.56
N VAL A 119 -3.08 -9.94 36.33
CA VAL A 119 -2.03 -10.65 37.09
C VAL A 119 -1.87 -10.11 38.52
N GLY A 120 -2.12 -8.82 38.75
CA GLY A 120 -2.03 -8.22 40.10
C GLY A 120 -3.25 -8.45 40.99
N ALA A 121 -4.29 -9.11 40.47
CA ALA A 121 -5.52 -9.42 41.20
C ALA A 121 -5.58 -10.87 41.72
N GLU A 122 -4.55 -11.68 41.42
CA GLU A 122 -4.33 -13.03 41.97
C GLU A 122 -3.26 -13.00 43.07
#